data_AF-A0A4P5T563-F1
#
_entry.id   AF-A0A4P5T563-F1
#
_cell.length_a   1.000
_cell.length_b   1.000
_cell.length_c   1.000
_cell.angle_alpha   90.00
_cell.angle_beta   90.00
_cell.angle_gamma   90.00
#
_symmetry.space_group_name_H-M   'P 1'
#
loop_
_entity.id
_entity.type
_entity.pdbx_description
1 polymer ?
#
loop_
_entity_poly.entity_id
_entity_poly.type
_entity_poly.pdbx_seq_one_letter_code
_entity_poly.pdbx_strand_id
1 'polypeptide(L)'
;MLNDISAFRADPLMLELAVRCQVPTCLMHLLGLPKAIPLKPHYEDVVAEVKEHLRAQADLAVRAGFARENIILDPGFGFGKTVQNNLALLKRLRELVELGYPVLMGTSRKSTIGRVLGDLPPQERLEGTAATVALSIVYGASIVRVHDVKEMARVVKMSVAVINGWEEE
;
A
#
# COMPACT_ATOMS: atom_id res chain seq x y z
N MET A 1 7.31 3.68 14.03
CA MET A 1 6.21 3.73 13.06
C MET A 1 5.13 2.74 13.48
N LEU A 2 3.86 3.12 13.41
CA LEU A 2 2.71 2.22 13.52
C LEU A 2 2.25 1.84 12.11
N ASN A 3 1.87 0.58 11.90
CA ASN A 3 1.27 0.14 10.64
C ASN A 3 -0.08 -0.49 10.95
N ASP A 4 -1.15 0.29 10.85
CA ASP A 4 -2.49 -0.13 11.21
C ASP A 4 -3.30 -0.49 9.96
N ILE A 5 -3.48 -1.80 9.77
CA ILE A 5 -4.23 -2.37 8.65
C ILE A 5 -5.73 -2.04 8.69
N SER A 6 -6.23 -1.50 9.81
CA SER A 6 -7.62 -1.09 9.98
C SER A 6 -7.85 0.40 9.79
N ALA A 7 -6.76 1.18 9.68
CA ALA A 7 -6.80 2.65 9.66
C ALA A 7 -7.62 3.22 10.83
N PHE A 8 -7.27 2.84 12.07
CA PHE A 8 -7.93 3.23 13.32
C PHE A 8 -9.35 2.71 13.53
N ARG A 9 -9.89 1.87 12.65
CA ARG A 9 -11.28 1.39 12.75
C ARG A 9 -11.46 0.16 13.64
N ALA A 10 -10.42 -0.64 13.86
CA ALA A 10 -10.55 -1.88 14.64
C ALA A 10 -10.52 -1.64 16.15
N ASP A 11 -9.78 -0.63 16.61
CA ASP A 11 -9.65 -0.27 18.02
C ASP A 11 -9.95 1.24 18.19
N PRO A 12 -11.02 1.61 18.92
CA PRO A 12 -11.42 3.01 19.08
C PRO A 12 -10.38 3.87 19.81
N LEU A 13 -9.45 3.27 20.56
CA LEU A 13 -8.39 4.00 21.28
C LEU A 13 -7.14 4.24 20.42
N MET A 14 -7.04 3.59 19.25
CA MET A 14 -5.82 3.63 18.44
C MET A 14 -5.53 5.04 17.91
N LEU A 15 -6.55 5.78 17.50
CA LEU A 15 -6.37 7.16 17.03
C LEU A 15 -5.89 8.07 18.15
N GLU A 16 -6.51 7.99 19.34
CA GLU A 16 -6.09 8.79 20.50
C GLU A 16 -4.63 8.51 20.86
N LEU A 17 -4.25 7.23 20.87
CA LEU A 17 -2.86 6.83 21.11
C LEU A 17 -1.91 7.41 20.05
N ALA A 18 -2.27 7.30 18.76
CA ALA A 18 -1.46 7.84 17.66
C ALA A 18 -1.30 9.37 17.77
N VAL A 19 -2.38 10.09 18.09
CA VAL A 19 -2.36 11.56 18.33
C VAL A 19 -1.47 11.92 19.51
N ARG A 20 -1.52 11.17 20.60
CA ARG A 20 -0.65 11.43 21.77
C ARG A 20 0.82 11.16 21.47
N CYS A 21 1.12 10.13 20.69
CA CYS A 21 2.49 9.71 20.40
C CYS A 21 3.14 10.45 19.22
N GLN A 22 2.35 10.97 18.27
CA GLN A 22 2.84 11.64 17.05
C GLN A 22 3.93 10.85 16.31
N VAL A 23 3.75 9.53 16.19
CA VAL A 23 4.66 8.65 15.44
C VAL A 23 4.13 8.40 14.04
N PRO A 24 4.99 8.27 13.00
CA PRO A 24 4.54 7.93 11.66
C PRO A 24 3.63 6.71 11.66
N THR A 25 2.46 6.83 11.03
CA THR A 25 1.41 5.82 11.04
C THR A 25 0.91 5.57 9.62
N CYS A 26 0.98 4.31 9.19
CA CYS A 26 0.41 3.85 7.93
C CYS A 26 -1.04 3.44 8.10
N LEU A 27 -1.92 4.09 7.33
CA LEU A 27 -3.35 3.82 7.24
C LEU A 27 -3.62 3.00 5.99
N MET A 28 -4.07 1.76 6.17
CA MET A 28 -4.35 0.85 5.06
C MET A 28 -5.84 0.74 4.77
N HIS A 29 -6.20 0.69 3.48
CA HIS A 29 -7.53 0.29 3.10
C HIS A 29 -7.74 -1.21 3.26
N LEU A 30 -8.77 -1.57 4.02
CA LEU A 30 -9.26 -2.93 4.18
C LEU A 30 -10.78 -2.98 4.00
N LEU A 31 -11.27 -3.82 3.09
CA LEU A 31 -12.72 -4.08 3.01
C LEU A 31 -13.15 -4.92 4.22
N GLY A 32 -14.08 -4.38 5.00
CA GLY A 32 -14.45 -4.96 6.30
C GLY A 32 -13.42 -4.63 7.39
N LEU A 33 -13.13 -5.63 8.23
CA LEU A 33 -12.17 -5.56 9.35
C LEU A 33 -11.22 -6.77 9.32
N PRO A 34 -10.07 -6.76 10.03
CA PRO A 34 -9.06 -7.83 9.92
C PRO A 34 -9.59 -9.26 10.17
N LYS A 35 -10.62 -9.41 11.00
CA LYS A 35 -11.29 -10.68 11.33
C LYS A 35 -12.62 -10.90 10.59
N ALA A 36 -13.00 -9.97 9.72
CA ALA A 36 -14.28 -9.94 9.01
C ALA A 36 -14.09 -9.45 7.57
N ILE A 37 -13.15 -10.05 6.85
CA ILE A 37 -12.92 -9.77 5.43
C ILE A 37 -13.98 -10.53 4.62
N PRO A 38 -14.75 -9.87 3.74
CA PRO A 38 -15.76 -10.54 2.93
C PRO A 38 -15.15 -11.62 2.01
N LEU A 39 -15.82 -12.77 1.90
CA LEU A 39 -15.42 -13.86 1.00
C LEU A 39 -15.50 -13.47 -0.49
N LYS A 40 -16.46 -12.61 -0.84
CA LYS A 40 -16.68 -12.09 -2.20
C LYS A 40 -16.61 -10.56 -2.16
N PRO A 41 -15.40 -9.98 -2.21
CA PRO A 41 -15.26 -8.52 -2.23
C PRO A 41 -15.85 -7.96 -3.53
N HIS A 42 -16.62 -6.88 -3.41
CA HIS A 42 -17.22 -6.16 -4.52
C HIS A 42 -16.86 -4.69 -4.43
N TYR A 43 -16.53 -4.10 -5.57
CA TYR A 43 -16.29 -2.67 -5.77
C TYR A 43 -16.85 -2.31 -7.14
N GLU A 44 -17.45 -1.14 -7.28
CA GLU A 44 -17.83 -0.59 -8.58
C GLU A 44 -16.60 0.02 -9.25
N ASP A 45 -15.83 0.84 -8.51
CA ASP A 45 -14.49 1.28 -8.88
C ASP A 45 -13.58 1.22 -7.64
N VAL A 46 -12.82 0.13 -7.54
CA VAL A 46 -11.92 -0.11 -6.40
C VAL A 46 -10.95 1.04 -6.18
N VAL A 47 -10.51 1.75 -7.21
CA VAL A 47 -9.49 2.80 -7.05
C VAL A 47 -10.14 4.04 -6.47
N ALA A 48 -11.30 4.44 -7.00
CA ALA A 48 -12.06 5.58 -6.48
C ALA A 48 -12.49 5.36 -5.03
N GLU A 49 -13.04 4.18 -4.73
CA GLU A 49 -13.52 3.82 -3.38
C GLU A 49 -12.35 3.75 -2.37
N VAL A 50 -11.21 3.16 -2.75
CA VAL A 50 -10.01 3.13 -1.89
C VAL A 50 -9.46 4.53 -1.65
N LYS A 51 -9.37 5.37 -2.69
CA LYS A 51 -8.91 6.77 -2.58
C LYS A 51 -9.82 7.56 -1.66
N GLU A 52 -11.13 7.44 -1.82
CA GLU A 52 -12.10 8.13 -0.97
C GLU A 52 -12.00 7.69 0.49
N HIS A 53 -11.92 6.38 0.74
CA HIS A 53 -11.77 5.84 2.08
C HIS A 53 -10.51 6.37 2.77
N LEU A 54 -9.36 6.28 2.10
CA LEU A 54 -8.07 6.70 2.68
C LEU A 54 -8.03 8.20 2.94
N ARG A 55 -8.59 9.01 2.04
CA ARG A 55 -8.77 10.46 2.26
C ARG A 55 -9.61 10.71 3.51
N ALA A 56 -10.76 10.04 3.64
CA ALA A 56 -11.64 10.22 4.80
C ALA A 56 -10.96 9.84 6.13
N GLN A 57 -10.17 8.75 6.15
CA GLN A 57 -9.40 8.36 7.34
C GLN A 57 -8.28 9.34 7.67
N ALA A 58 -7.55 9.82 6.65
CA ALA A 58 -6.51 10.83 6.85
C ALA A 58 -7.09 12.14 7.39
N ASP A 59 -8.21 12.62 6.82
CA ASP A 59 -8.88 13.83 7.27
C ASP A 59 -9.42 13.69 8.70
N LEU A 60 -9.92 12.50 9.06
CA LEU A 60 -10.35 12.19 10.42
C LEU A 60 -9.17 12.26 11.41
N ALA A 61 -8.03 11.68 11.05
CA ALA A 61 -6.83 11.72 11.88
C ALA A 61 -6.31 13.17 12.07
N VAL A 62 -6.24 13.95 10.99
CA VAL A 62 -5.82 15.35 11.04
C VAL A 62 -6.75 16.18 11.92
N ARG A 63 -8.07 16.01 11.78
CA ARG A 63 -9.06 16.72 12.64
C ARG A 63 -8.92 16.35 14.12
N ALA A 64 -8.45 15.15 14.43
CA ALA A 64 -8.19 14.71 15.80
C ALA A 64 -6.86 15.25 16.36
N GLY A 65 -6.10 16.04 15.59
CA GLY A 65 -4.81 16.60 16.00
C GLY A 65 -3.60 15.75 15.63
N PHE A 66 -3.76 14.75 14.76
CA PHE A 66 -2.61 13.99 14.24
C PHE A 66 -1.88 14.78 13.16
N ALA A 67 -0.56 14.89 13.26
CA ALA A 67 0.22 15.66 12.30
C ALA A 67 0.17 15.03 10.90
N ARG A 68 -0.05 15.85 9.87
CA ARG A 68 -0.25 15.38 8.48
C ARG A 68 0.99 14.63 7.97
N GLU A 69 2.17 15.12 8.31
CA GLU A 69 3.48 14.54 7.97
C GLU A 69 3.69 13.14 8.55
N ASN A 70 2.93 12.76 9.59
CA ASN A 70 2.98 11.42 10.16
C ASN A 70 2.06 10.42 9.43
N ILE A 71 1.27 10.84 8.45
CA ILE A 71 0.33 9.95 7.75
C ILE A 71 0.99 9.33 6.52
N ILE A 72 0.94 8.00 6.44
CA ILE A 72 1.30 7.20 5.26
C ILE A 72 0.04 6.46 4.80
N LEU A 73 -0.19 6.34 3.50
CA LEU A 73 -1.36 5.64 2.95
C LEU A 73 -0.96 4.32 2.29
N ASP A 74 -1.74 3.26 2.49
CA ASP A 74 -1.57 1.96 1.81
C ASP A 74 -2.91 1.51 1.18
N PRO A 75 -2.97 1.24 -0.15
CA PRO A 75 -4.19 0.77 -0.80
C PRO A 75 -4.64 -0.63 -0.36
N GLY A 76 -3.84 -1.34 0.44
CA GLY A 76 -4.13 -2.67 0.96
C GLY A 76 -4.16 -3.73 -0.14
N PHE A 77 -3.06 -3.85 -0.88
CA PHE A 77 -2.94 -4.85 -1.95
C PHE A 77 -3.13 -6.27 -1.39
N GLY A 78 -4.09 -7.02 -1.96
CA GLY A 78 -4.47 -8.36 -1.54
C GLY A 78 -5.37 -8.43 -0.30
N PHE A 79 -5.86 -7.31 0.21
CA PHE A 79 -6.75 -7.26 1.38
C PHE A 79 -8.19 -6.94 0.97
N GLY A 80 -9.03 -7.99 0.91
CA GLY A 80 -10.44 -7.88 0.50
C GLY A 80 -10.58 -7.40 -0.94
N LYS A 81 -9.77 -7.94 -1.86
CA LYS A 81 -9.69 -7.52 -3.27
C LYS A 81 -9.40 -8.71 -4.18
N THR A 82 -10.05 -8.73 -5.35
CA THR A 82 -9.77 -9.71 -6.41
C THR A 82 -8.43 -9.44 -7.10
N VAL A 83 -7.99 -10.35 -7.97
CA VAL A 83 -6.78 -10.15 -8.80
C VAL A 83 -6.91 -8.86 -9.63
N GLN A 84 -8.05 -8.68 -10.30
CA GLN A 84 -8.36 -7.54 -11.14
C GLN A 84 -8.32 -6.24 -10.35
N ASN A 85 -8.91 -6.23 -9.14
CA ASN A 85 -8.91 -5.06 -8.27
C ASN A 85 -7.48 -4.67 -7.86
N ASN A 86 -6.66 -5.66 -7.52
CA ASN A 86 -5.27 -5.44 -7.13
C ASN A 86 -4.43 -4.87 -8.28
N LEU A 87 -4.60 -5.40 -9.49
CA LEU A 87 -3.92 -4.89 -10.68
C LEU A 87 -4.40 -3.48 -11.05
N ALA A 88 -5.70 -3.19 -10.91
CA ALA A 88 -6.25 -1.86 -11.13
C ALA A 88 -5.64 -0.82 -10.18
N LEU A 89 -5.50 -1.16 -8.88
CA LEU A 89 -4.85 -0.30 -7.89
C LEU A 89 -3.40 -0.01 -8.22
N LEU A 90 -2.62 -1.01 -8.64
CA LEU A 90 -1.24 -0.79 -9.04
C LEU A 90 -1.18 0.09 -10.30
N LYS A 91 -2.00 -0.20 -11.31
CA LYS A 91 -2.04 0.56 -12.57
C LYS A 91 -2.41 2.04 -12.36
N ARG A 92 -3.32 2.32 -11.43
CA ARG A 92 -3.85 3.67 -11.14
C ARG A 92 -3.31 4.24 -9.83
N LEU A 93 -2.15 3.75 -9.35
CA LEU A 93 -1.59 4.14 -8.05
C LEU A 93 -1.35 5.66 -7.93
N ARG A 94 -1.05 6.33 -9.05
CA ARG A 94 -0.88 7.79 -9.10
C ARG A 94 -2.07 8.57 -8.55
N GLU A 95 -3.29 8.07 -8.72
CA GLU A 95 -4.50 8.73 -8.19
C GLU A 95 -4.51 8.78 -6.66
N LEU A 96 -3.87 7.82 -5.97
CA LEU A 96 -3.69 7.86 -4.53
C LEU A 96 -2.55 8.79 -4.13
N VAL A 97 -1.45 8.80 -4.90
CA VAL A 97 -0.30 9.69 -4.66
C VAL A 97 -0.73 11.17 -4.72
N GLU A 98 -1.68 11.50 -5.60
CA GLU A 98 -2.30 12.83 -5.71
C GLU A 98 -3.00 13.32 -4.42
N LEU A 99 -3.27 12.45 -3.44
CA LEU A 99 -3.76 12.88 -2.12
C LEU A 99 -2.69 13.65 -1.31
N GLY A 100 -1.45 13.66 -1.78
CA GLY A 100 -0.34 14.41 -1.18
C GLY A 100 0.17 13.79 0.12
N TYR A 101 0.10 12.47 0.25
CA TYR A 101 0.68 11.69 1.35
C TYR A 101 1.67 10.66 0.79
N PRO A 102 2.73 10.28 1.52
CA PRO A 102 3.55 9.14 1.17
C PRO A 102 2.71 7.87 1.02
N VAL A 103 2.96 7.10 -0.03
CA VAL A 103 2.24 5.84 -0.30
C VAL A 103 3.15 4.64 -0.07
N LEU A 104 2.66 3.68 0.73
CA LEU A 104 3.28 2.39 0.96
C LEU A 104 2.63 1.32 0.09
N MET A 105 3.45 0.50 -0.59
CA MET A 105 2.98 -0.63 -1.40
C MET A 105 3.51 -1.97 -0.87
N GLY A 106 2.58 -2.89 -0.56
CA GLY A 106 2.87 -4.23 -0.06
C GLY A 106 2.47 -5.35 -1.03
N THR A 107 3.15 -5.46 -2.18
CA THR A 107 2.82 -6.46 -3.23
C THR A 107 3.55 -7.80 -3.05
N SER A 108 4.62 -7.83 -2.26
CA SER A 108 5.55 -8.96 -2.18
C SER A 108 4.90 -10.30 -1.86
N ARG A 109 5.16 -11.29 -2.73
CA ARG A 109 4.67 -12.68 -2.66
C ARG A 109 3.14 -12.82 -2.54
N LYS A 110 2.36 -11.78 -2.84
CA LYS A 110 0.90 -11.82 -2.72
C LYS A 110 0.27 -12.82 -3.69
N SER A 111 -0.88 -13.35 -3.32
CA SER A 111 -1.62 -14.34 -4.12
C SER A 111 -1.91 -13.86 -5.54
N THR A 112 -2.17 -12.56 -5.74
CA THR A 112 -2.33 -11.93 -7.06
C THR A 112 -1.19 -12.28 -8.01
N ILE A 113 0.07 -12.21 -7.55
CA ILE A 113 1.25 -12.55 -8.36
C ILE A 113 1.22 -14.04 -8.72
N GLY A 114 0.96 -14.91 -7.73
CA GLY A 114 0.85 -16.34 -7.97
C GLY A 114 -0.21 -16.66 -9.03
N ARG A 115 -1.43 -16.11 -8.89
CA ARG A 115 -2.53 -16.32 -9.84
C ARG A 115 -2.18 -15.86 -11.25
N VAL A 116 -1.55 -14.69 -11.40
CA VAL A 116 -1.17 -14.15 -12.72
C VAL A 116 -0.07 -14.97 -13.39
N LEU A 117 0.84 -15.54 -12.61
CA LEU A 117 1.99 -16.30 -13.13
C LEU A 117 1.75 -17.82 -13.19
N GLY A 118 0.49 -18.28 -13.16
CA GLY A 118 0.16 -19.71 -13.28
C GLY A 118 0.14 -20.48 -11.95
N ASP A 119 -0.42 -19.87 -10.91
CA ASP A 119 -0.62 -20.44 -9.57
C ASP A 119 0.67 -20.79 -8.80
N LEU A 120 1.75 -20.03 -9.03
CA LEU A 120 3.03 -20.24 -8.34
C LEU A 120 2.91 -20.18 -6.81
N PRO A 121 3.65 -21.02 -6.06
CA PRO A 121 3.73 -20.95 -4.61
C PRO A 121 4.41 -19.65 -4.15
N PRO A 122 4.18 -19.16 -2.91
CA PRO A 122 4.73 -17.88 -2.44
C PRO A 122 6.25 -17.71 -2.60
N GLN A 123 7.03 -18.78 -2.54
CA GLN A 123 8.48 -18.79 -2.64
C GLN A 123 8.99 -18.53 -4.07
N GLU A 124 8.16 -18.79 -5.08
CA GLU A 124 8.51 -18.66 -6.51
C GLU A 124 7.94 -17.37 -7.12
N ARG A 125 7.61 -16.37 -6.29
CA ARG A 125 6.98 -15.11 -6.74
C ARG A 125 7.98 -13.95 -6.77
N LEU A 126 9.28 -14.21 -6.83
CA LEU A 126 10.31 -13.18 -6.71
C LEU A 126 10.29 -12.22 -7.91
N GLU A 127 10.23 -12.74 -9.12
CA GLU A 127 10.22 -11.98 -10.38
C GLU A 127 8.95 -11.13 -10.49
N GLY A 128 7.79 -11.72 -10.15
CA GLY A 128 6.54 -10.96 -10.08
C GLY A 128 6.54 -9.90 -8.97
N THR A 129 7.22 -10.17 -7.85
CA THR A 129 7.44 -9.16 -6.80
C THR A 129 8.31 -8.02 -7.32
N ALA A 130 9.43 -8.32 -7.97
CA ALA A 130 10.31 -7.32 -8.57
C ALA A 130 9.56 -6.43 -9.57
N ALA A 131 8.76 -7.03 -10.45
CA ALA A 131 7.96 -6.31 -11.43
C ALA A 131 6.97 -5.34 -10.76
N THR A 132 6.22 -5.82 -9.77
CA THR A 132 5.24 -4.98 -9.06
C THR A 132 5.88 -3.89 -8.21
N VAL A 133 7.05 -4.15 -7.61
CA VAL A 133 7.84 -3.15 -6.87
C VAL A 133 8.35 -2.05 -7.80
N ALA A 134 8.98 -2.41 -8.93
CA ALA A 134 9.47 -1.45 -9.91
C ALA A 134 8.36 -0.54 -10.44
N LEU A 135 7.21 -1.13 -10.82
CA LEU A 135 6.04 -0.36 -11.26
C LEU A 135 5.46 0.52 -10.15
N SER A 136 5.43 0.05 -8.90
CA SER A 136 4.97 0.87 -7.78
C SER A 136 5.80 2.14 -7.65
N ILE A 137 7.13 2.05 -7.81
CA ILE A 137 8.05 3.19 -7.75
C ILE A 137 7.79 4.15 -8.93
N VAL A 138 7.67 3.63 -10.15
CA VAL A 138 7.33 4.44 -11.36
C VAL A 138 5.98 5.17 -11.21
N TYR A 139 5.05 4.58 -10.47
CA TYR A 139 3.75 5.16 -10.17
C TYR A 139 3.70 5.99 -8.88
N GLY A 140 4.85 6.24 -8.25
CA GLY A 140 5.01 7.22 -7.17
C GLY A 140 4.92 6.66 -5.74
N ALA A 141 4.99 5.34 -5.55
CA ALA A 141 5.11 4.78 -4.20
C ALA A 141 6.39 5.29 -3.51
N SER A 142 6.26 5.73 -2.26
CA SER A 142 7.38 6.22 -1.45
C SER A 142 8.03 5.10 -0.63
N ILE A 143 7.26 4.07 -0.29
CA ILE A 143 7.71 2.95 0.55
C ILE A 143 7.25 1.64 -0.08
N VAL A 144 8.11 0.61 -0.09
CA VAL A 144 7.75 -0.75 -0.49
C VAL A 144 7.97 -1.73 0.66
N ARG A 145 6.98 -2.56 0.96
CA ARG A 145 7.05 -3.60 1.99
C ARG A 145 7.29 -4.97 1.34
N VAL A 146 8.44 -5.57 1.64
CA VAL A 146 8.94 -6.77 0.95
C VAL A 146 9.44 -7.82 1.93
N HIS A 147 9.45 -9.09 1.49
CA HIS A 147 10.07 -10.20 2.22
C HIS A 147 11.56 -10.34 1.86
N ASP A 148 11.88 -10.24 0.56
CA ASP A 148 13.20 -10.46 -0.02
C ASP A 148 13.98 -9.13 -0.12
N VAL A 149 14.51 -8.65 1.01
CA VAL A 149 15.08 -7.29 1.13
C VAL A 149 16.27 -7.08 0.20
N LYS A 150 17.20 -8.04 0.11
CA LYS A 150 18.43 -7.91 -0.67
C LYS A 150 18.12 -7.71 -2.15
N GLU A 151 17.22 -8.51 -2.68
CA GLU A 151 16.80 -8.50 -4.08
C GLU A 151 16.00 -7.22 -4.38
N MET A 152 15.03 -6.87 -3.52
CA MET A 152 14.19 -5.71 -3.76
C MET A 152 14.92 -4.39 -3.55
N ALA A 153 15.93 -4.32 -2.68
CA ALA A 153 16.79 -3.15 -2.58
C ALA A 153 17.52 -2.87 -3.89
N ARG A 154 17.97 -3.92 -4.61
CA ARG A 154 18.58 -3.79 -5.94
C ARG A 154 17.56 -3.31 -6.98
N VAL A 155 16.35 -3.84 -6.96
CA VAL A 155 15.25 -3.39 -7.84
C VAL A 155 14.93 -1.92 -7.61
N VAL A 156 14.82 -1.50 -6.34
CA VAL A 156 14.59 -0.09 -5.97
C VAL A 156 15.72 0.78 -6.49
N LYS A 157 16.99 0.45 -6.20
CA LYS A 157 18.15 1.22 -6.65
C LYS A 157 18.16 1.37 -8.18
N MET A 158 17.95 0.27 -8.91
CA MET A 158 17.92 0.29 -10.37
C MET A 158 16.74 1.11 -10.91
N SER A 159 15.55 0.98 -10.31
CA SER A 159 14.36 1.72 -10.73
C SER A 159 14.54 3.23 -10.52
N VAL A 160 15.09 3.63 -9.37
CA VAL A 160 15.39 5.03 -9.07
C VAL A 160 16.46 5.59 -10.01
N ALA A 161 17.51 4.83 -10.30
CA ALA A 161 18.53 5.21 -11.27
C ALA A 161 17.96 5.45 -12.68
N VAL A 162 16.99 4.63 -13.12
CA VAL A 162 16.30 4.85 -14.41
C VAL A 162 15.44 6.11 -14.38
N ILE A 163 14.74 6.37 -13.27
CA ILE A 163 13.79 7.50 -13.18
C ILE A 163 14.51 8.84 -13.03
N ASN A 164 15.54 8.90 -12.19
CA ASN A 164 16.22 10.14 -11.82
C ASN A 164 17.48 10.40 -12.67
N GLY A 165 17.89 9.43 -13.48
CA GLY A 165 19.22 9.39 -14.07
C GLY A 165 20.25 8.81 -13.11
N TRP A 166 21.36 8.32 -13.66
CA TRP A 166 22.51 7.86 -12.91
C TRP A 166 23.76 8.53 -13.47
N GLU A 167 24.51 9.18 -12.58
CA GLU A 167 25.82 9.74 -12.86
C GLU A 167 26.85 8.93 -12.07
N GLU A 168 27.97 8.63 -12.72
CA GLU A 168 29.14 8.03 -12.09
C GLU A 168 29.91 9.17 -11.42
N GLU A 169 30.07 9.12 -10.09
CA GLU A 169 30.88 10.09 -9.32
C GLU A 169 32.37 10.00 -9.69
#